data_AF-A0A952KAQ1-F1
#
_entry.id   AF-A0A952KAQ1-F1
#
_cell.length_a   1.000
_cell.length_b   1.000
_cell.length_c   1.000
_cell.angle_alpha   90.00
_cell.angle_beta   90.00
_cell.angle_gamma   90.00
#
_symmetry.space_group_name_H-M   'P 1'
#
loop_
_entity.id
_entity.type
_entity.pdbx_description
1 polymer ?
#
loop_
_entity_poly.entity_id
_entity_poly.type
_entity_poly.pdbx_seq_one_letter_code
_entity_poly.pdbx_strand_id
1 'polypeptide(L)'
;MREMPSLHPLSRSIRRFWNPVESRYWIYERPSVIEATCGQCEAPYVFNPDPIPAYQYAPGSGGYAVLKGEICGSIAGRGACAKCGKIATSLAWPEAAYIQIKVTEGILWSWNTEQLVVIRAHVAGNKVLLRRMLMNDWRLSRIIGRIPTFATLKRNRFKILNSIDRYLRK
;
A
#
# COMPACT_ATOMS: atom_id res chain seq x y z
N MET A 1 8.57 36.55 -5.61
CA MET A 1 9.15 36.25 -4.28
C MET A 1 8.69 34.86 -3.89
N ARG A 2 9.60 33.90 -3.68
CA ARG A 2 9.24 32.52 -3.29
C ARG A 2 9.36 32.40 -1.78
N GLU A 3 8.28 32.03 -1.13
CA GLU A 3 8.21 31.79 0.30
C GLU A 3 9.14 30.63 0.70
N MET A 4 9.92 30.85 1.77
CA MET A 4 10.72 29.80 2.40
C MET A 4 9.80 28.81 3.12
N PRO A 5 10.07 27.49 3.09
CA PRO A 5 9.31 26.55 3.89
C PRO A 5 9.59 26.77 5.39
N SER A 6 8.53 26.96 6.15
CA SER A 6 8.54 27.23 7.59
C SER A 6 9.11 26.06 8.40
N LEU A 7 10.10 26.35 9.24
CA LEU A 7 10.57 25.44 10.30
C LEU A 7 9.48 25.32 11.39
N HIS A 8 8.82 24.17 11.46
CA HIS A 8 7.85 23.91 12.53
C HIS A 8 8.53 23.34 13.78
N PRO A 9 8.31 23.93 14.97
CA PRO A 9 8.86 23.41 16.22
C PRO A 9 8.17 22.10 16.61
N LEU A 10 8.96 21.19 17.21
CA LEU A 10 8.53 19.91 17.76
C LEU A 10 7.59 20.11 18.98
N SER A 11 6.32 20.41 18.71
CA SER A 11 5.28 20.41 19.74
C SER A 11 4.77 18.98 19.97
N ARG A 12 4.88 18.53 21.23
CA ARG A 12 4.27 17.28 21.71
C ARG A 12 2.74 17.49 21.77
N SER A 13 1.99 16.42 21.43
CA SER A 13 0.56 16.16 21.77
C SER A 13 -0.54 16.26 20.69
N ILE A 14 -0.29 15.89 19.43
CA ILE A 14 -1.37 15.67 18.42
C ILE A 14 -1.72 14.18 18.18
N ARG A 15 -1.04 13.25 18.86
CA ARG A 15 -1.11 11.78 18.57
C ARG A 15 -2.46 11.07 18.78
N ARG A 16 -3.53 11.74 19.22
CA ARG A 16 -4.82 11.06 19.49
C ARG A 16 -5.81 11.10 18.32
N PHE A 17 -5.65 12.00 17.36
CA PHE A 17 -6.52 12.10 16.17
C PHE A 17 -5.74 12.20 14.85
N TRP A 18 -4.46 11.82 14.88
CA TRP A 18 -3.62 11.75 13.70
C TRP A 18 -3.92 10.46 12.95
N ASN A 19 -4.38 10.56 11.71
CA ASN A 19 -4.67 9.39 10.87
C ASN A 19 -3.36 8.61 10.67
N PRO A 20 -3.16 7.43 11.31
CA PRO A 20 -1.85 6.75 11.36
C PRO A 20 -1.36 6.25 9.99
N VAL A 21 -2.21 6.42 9.00
CA VAL A 21 -2.11 5.92 7.65
C VAL A 21 -1.16 6.80 6.82
N GLU A 22 -1.19 8.12 6.99
CA GLU A 22 -0.48 9.09 6.12
C GLU A 22 1.05 9.09 6.28
N SER A 23 1.60 8.99 7.49
CA SER A 23 3.05 8.96 7.70
C SER A 23 3.69 7.57 7.53
N ARG A 24 2.89 6.50 7.60
CA ARG A 24 3.37 5.12 7.39
C ARG A 24 3.57 4.77 5.92
N TYR A 25 3.04 5.57 5.00
CA TYR A 25 3.23 5.40 3.56
C TYR A 25 4.59 5.88 3.05
N TRP A 26 5.37 6.61 3.84
CA TRP A 26 6.73 7.03 3.44
C TRP A 26 7.70 5.85 3.32
N ILE A 27 7.34 4.71 3.91
CA ILE A 27 8.12 3.46 3.93
C ILE A 27 7.54 2.45 2.92
N TYR A 28 6.52 2.84 2.15
CA TYR A 28 5.87 1.93 1.23
C TYR A 28 6.69 1.81 -0.07
N GLU A 29 7.41 0.70 -0.18
CA GLU A 29 8.01 0.29 -1.43
C GLU A 29 6.89 -0.16 -2.36
N ARG A 30 6.73 0.53 -3.48
CA ARG A 30 5.76 0.15 -4.51
C ARG A 30 6.12 -1.24 -5.03
N PRO A 31 5.20 -2.22 -5.02
CA PRO A 31 5.50 -3.52 -5.58
C PRO A 31 5.75 -3.35 -7.09
N SER A 32 6.63 -4.18 -7.62
CA SER A 32 6.94 -4.22 -9.06
C SER A 32 5.72 -4.59 -9.91
N VAL A 33 4.72 -5.22 -9.29
CA VAL A 33 3.49 -5.67 -9.92
C VAL A 33 2.30 -5.32 -9.01
N ILE A 34 1.25 -4.75 -9.61
CA ILE A 34 0.03 -4.35 -8.93
C ILE A 34 -1.16 -5.11 -9.54
N GLU A 35 -1.93 -5.81 -8.70
CA GLU A 35 -3.25 -6.33 -9.05
C GLU A 35 -4.30 -5.23 -8.90
N ALA A 36 -4.85 -4.76 -10.01
CA ALA A 36 -5.79 -3.66 -10.07
C ALA A 36 -7.16 -4.09 -10.59
N THR A 37 -8.19 -3.33 -10.23
CA THR A 37 -9.55 -3.49 -10.77
C THR A 37 -9.73 -2.61 -12.00
N CYS A 38 -10.20 -3.19 -13.11
CA CYS A 38 -10.51 -2.42 -14.31
C CYS A 38 -11.69 -1.47 -14.05
N GLY A 39 -11.48 -0.16 -14.18
CA GLY A 39 -12.55 0.83 -13.99
C GLY A 39 -13.68 0.82 -15.03
N GLN A 40 -13.66 -0.10 -16.01
CA GLN A 40 -14.75 -0.27 -16.99
C GLN A 40 -15.54 -1.56 -16.80
N CYS A 41 -14.85 -2.70 -16.62
CA CYS A 41 -15.51 -4.02 -16.55
C CYS A 41 -15.30 -4.74 -15.21
N GLU A 42 -14.66 -4.07 -14.25
CA GLU A 42 -14.35 -4.54 -12.88
C GLU A 42 -13.52 -5.83 -12.81
N ALA A 43 -13.02 -6.32 -13.95
CA ALA A 43 -12.16 -7.47 -13.99
C ALA A 43 -10.78 -7.13 -13.40
N PRO A 44 -10.17 -8.07 -12.66
CA PRO A 44 -8.78 -7.92 -12.23
C PRO A 44 -7.85 -7.89 -13.44
N TYR A 45 -6.80 -7.09 -13.34
CA TYR A 45 -5.72 -7.10 -14.31
C TYR A 45 -4.40 -6.72 -13.64
N VAL A 46 -3.31 -7.07 -14.32
CA VAL A 46 -1.96 -6.78 -13.85
C VAL A 46 -1.53 -5.41 -14.38
N PHE A 47 -1.05 -4.57 -13.47
CA PHE A 47 -0.50 -3.26 -13.74
C PHE A 47 0.97 -3.22 -13.32
N ASN A 48 1.83 -2.79 -14.23
CA ASN A 48 3.26 -2.62 -14.01
C ASN A 48 3.51 -1.14 -13.77
N PRO A 49 3.74 -0.70 -12.51
CA PRO A 49 4.03 0.68 -12.22
C PRO A 49 5.40 1.09 -12.74
N ASP A 50 5.51 2.36 -13.15
CA ASP A 50 6.80 2.94 -13.49
C ASP A 50 7.71 3.00 -12.25
N PRO A 51 9.04 2.84 -12.43
CA PRO A 51 9.99 2.95 -11.35
C PRO A 51 9.92 4.35 -10.73
N ILE A 52 9.96 4.41 -9.40
CA ILE A 52 10.00 5.68 -8.70
C ILE A 52 11.41 6.28 -8.90
N PRO A 53 11.54 7.46 -9.50
CA PRO A 53 12.85 8.10 -9.63
C PRO A 53 13.40 8.38 -8.23
N ALA A 54 14.54 7.78 -7.89
CA ALA A 54 15.16 7.90 -6.57
C ALA A 54 15.99 9.18 -6.42
N TYR A 55 16.42 9.78 -7.54
CA TYR A 55 17.32 10.92 -7.58
C TYR A 55 16.88 11.92 -8.64
N GLN A 56 16.95 13.21 -8.31
CA GLN A 56 16.83 14.31 -9.26
C GLN A 56 18.05 15.19 -9.16
N TYR A 57 18.66 15.53 -10.30
CA TYR A 57 19.75 16.49 -10.31
C TYR A 57 19.26 17.86 -9.83
N ALA A 58 19.93 18.41 -8.82
CA ALA A 58 19.60 19.69 -8.20
C ALA A 58 20.67 20.72 -8.60
N PRO A 59 20.43 21.53 -9.64
CA PRO A 59 21.45 22.45 -10.19
C PRO A 59 21.93 23.50 -9.17
N GLY A 60 21.14 23.80 -8.14
CA GLY A 60 21.51 24.73 -7.07
C GLY A 60 22.46 24.16 -6.00
N SER A 61 22.62 22.84 -5.90
CA SER A 61 23.53 22.19 -4.93
C SER A 61 24.74 21.52 -5.59
N GLY A 62 24.83 21.53 -6.93
CA GLY A 62 25.87 20.83 -7.68
C GLY A 62 25.80 19.29 -7.58
N GLY A 63 24.72 18.74 -7.03
CA GLY A 63 24.57 17.31 -6.75
C GLY A 63 23.18 16.75 -7.03
N TYR A 64 22.93 15.52 -6.59
CA TYR A 64 21.64 14.86 -6.72
C TYR A 64 20.85 14.99 -5.40
N ALA A 65 19.59 15.40 -5.49
CA ALA A 65 18.64 15.33 -4.39
C ALA A 65 17.93 13.98 -4.41
N VAL A 66 17.81 13.33 -3.24
CA VAL A 66 16.99 12.12 -3.09
C VAL A 66 15.53 12.52 -3.20
N LEU A 67 14.85 12.04 -4.24
CA LEU A 67 13.42 12.19 -4.37
C LEU A 67 12.75 11.19 -3.43
N LYS A 68 12.14 11.69 -2.36
CA LYS A 68 11.15 10.92 -1.59
C LYS A 68 9.91 10.84 -2.48
N GLY A 69 9.81 9.77 -3.27
CA GLY A 69 8.69 9.59 -4.19
C GLY A 69 7.35 9.72 -3.49
N GLU A 70 6.37 10.37 -4.13
CA GLU A 70 4.99 10.36 -3.67
C GLU A 70 4.42 8.96 -3.90
N ILE A 71 4.08 8.30 -2.80
CA ILE A 71 3.56 6.92 -2.82
C ILE A 71 2.02 6.91 -2.84
N CYS A 72 1.41 8.06 -2.56
CA CYS A 72 -0.04 8.25 -2.58
C CYS A 72 -0.46 9.06 -3.82
N GLY A 73 -1.71 8.90 -4.26
CA GLY A 73 -2.25 9.60 -5.42
C GLY A 73 -2.25 8.77 -6.70
N SER A 74 -1.81 9.36 -7.82
CA SER A 74 -1.81 8.68 -9.12
C SER A 74 -0.51 7.89 -9.34
N ILE A 75 -0.63 6.58 -9.49
CA ILE A 75 0.49 5.69 -9.82
C ILE A 75 0.63 5.63 -11.34
N ALA A 76 1.69 6.23 -11.89
CA ALA A 76 2.03 6.05 -13.31
C ALA A 76 2.53 4.62 -13.59
N GLY A 77 2.21 4.11 -14.78
CA GLY A 77 2.62 2.78 -15.23
C GLY A 77 1.81 2.29 -16.42
N ARG A 78 1.78 0.98 -16.64
CA ARG A 78 1.02 0.37 -17.74
C ARG A 78 0.36 -0.92 -17.32
N GLY A 79 -0.91 -1.08 -17.70
CA GLY A 79 -1.59 -2.37 -17.63
C GLY A 79 -2.75 -2.41 -18.63
N ALA A 80 -3.11 -3.61 -19.05
CA ALA A 80 -4.20 -3.84 -20.00
C ALA A 80 -5.18 -4.85 -19.42
N CYS A 81 -6.48 -4.53 -19.48
CA CYS A 81 -7.50 -5.46 -19.05
C CYS A 81 -7.78 -6.49 -20.14
N ALA A 82 -7.54 -7.77 -19.85
CA ALA A 82 -7.77 -8.86 -20.79
C ALA A 82 -9.24 -9.02 -21.20
N LYS A 83 -10.19 -8.60 -20.35
CA LYS A 83 -11.63 -8.77 -20.60
C LYS A 83 -12.22 -7.72 -21.56
N CYS A 84 -11.79 -6.46 -21.46
CA CYS A 84 -12.36 -5.35 -22.24
C CYS A 84 -11.36 -4.61 -23.12
N GLY A 85 -10.08 -5.00 -23.10
CA GLY A 85 -9.02 -4.35 -23.89
C GLY A 85 -8.61 -2.96 -23.40
N LYS A 86 -9.25 -2.41 -22.35
CA LYS A 86 -8.91 -1.09 -21.81
C LYS A 86 -7.47 -1.06 -21.31
N ILE A 87 -6.70 -0.11 -21.85
CA ILE A 87 -5.33 0.19 -21.42
C ILE A 87 -5.40 1.28 -20.34
N ALA A 88 -4.74 1.03 -19.22
CA ALA A 88 -4.57 1.99 -18.13
C ALA A 88 -3.11 2.45 -18.08
N THR A 89 -2.91 3.77 -18.07
CA THR A 89 -1.59 4.41 -17.91
C THR A 89 -1.36 4.96 -16.49
N SER A 90 -2.42 4.97 -15.68
CA SER A 90 -2.36 5.39 -14.29
C SER A 90 -3.38 4.64 -13.44
N LEU A 91 -3.11 4.56 -12.13
CA LEU A 91 -4.01 4.02 -11.12
C LEU A 91 -4.21 4.98 -9.96
N ALA A 92 -5.44 5.07 -9.47
CA ALA A 92 -5.75 5.79 -8.23
C ALA A 92 -5.36 4.93 -7.01
N TRP A 93 -4.56 5.51 -6.15
CA TRP A 93 -4.17 4.92 -4.88
C TRP A 93 -5.10 5.39 -3.74
N PRO A 94 -5.61 4.49 -2.87
CA PRO A 94 -5.59 3.02 -2.94
C PRO A 94 -6.82 2.41 -3.64
N GLU A 95 -7.70 3.23 -4.22
CA GLU A 95 -9.02 2.82 -4.69
C GLU A 95 -8.97 1.80 -5.82
N ALA A 96 -7.90 1.80 -6.63
CA ALA A 96 -7.75 0.87 -7.73
C ALA A 96 -7.32 -0.55 -7.31
N ALA A 97 -6.96 -0.77 -6.04
CA ALA A 97 -6.52 -2.08 -5.57
C ALA A 97 -7.61 -3.13 -5.77
N TYR A 98 -7.27 -4.27 -6.37
CA TYR A 98 -8.21 -5.38 -6.56
C TYR A 98 -8.64 -6.03 -5.24
N ILE A 99 -7.69 -6.12 -4.31
CA ILE A 99 -7.92 -6.74 -3.01
C ILE A 99 -8.37 -5.66 -2.03
N GLN A 100 -9.68 -5.59 -1.79
CA GLN A 100 -10.28 -4.69 -0.81
C GLN A 100 -11.26 -5.46 0.08
N ILE A 101 -11.06 -5.37 1.39
CA ILE A 101 -11.85 -6.04 2.42
C ILE A 101 -12.50 -4.96 3.29
N LYS A 102 -13.81 -4.78 3.11
CA LYS A 102 -14.59 -3.77 3.84
C LYS A 102 -15.11 -4.33 5.17
N VAL A 103 -14.76 -3.67 6.26
CA VAL A 103 -15.35 -3.86 7.60
C VAL A 103 -16.02 -2.56 8.04
N THR A 104 -16.76 -2.59 9.13
CA THR A 104 -17.55 -1.42 9.58
C THR A 104 -16.65 -0.21 9.87
N GLU A 105 -15.44 -0.43 10.35
CA GLU A 105 -14.50 0.62 10.75
C GLU A 105 -13.59 1.09 9.62
N GLY A 106 -13.62 0.45 8.45
CA GLY A 106 -12.79 0.86 7.32
C GLY A 106 -12.52 -0.24 6.30
N ILE A 107 -11.56 0.06 5.42
CA ILE A 107 -11.19 -0.81 4.30
C ILE A 107 -9.75 -1.27 4.51
N LEU A 108 -9.55 -2.59 4.58
CA LEU A 108 -8.23 -3.20 4.49
C LEU A 108 -7.98 -3.56 3.03
N TRP A 109 -6.86 -3.15 2.46
CA TRP A 109 -6.54 -3.41 1.06
C TRP A 109 -5.10 -3.91 0.86
N SER A 110 -4.88 -4.63 -0.24
CA SER A 110 -3.58 -5.14 -0.67
C SER A 110 -3.40 -4.97 -2.18
N TRP A 111 -2.16 -4.78 -2.64
CA TRP A 111 -1.89 -4.67 -4.09
C TRP A 111 -1.51 -5.99 -4.73
N ASN A 112 -1.19 -7.02 -3.96
CA ASN A 112 -0.95 -8.35 -4.50
C ASN A 112 -1.44 -9.44 -3.54
N THR A 113 -1.69 -10.61 -4.11
CA THR A 113 -2.09 -11.82 -3.37
C THR A 113 -0.96 -12.35 -2.50
N GLU A 114 0.31 -12.16 -2.87
CA GLU A 114 1.47 -12.57 -2.04
C GLU A 114 1.44 -11.92 -0.65
N GLN A 115 1.11 -10.63 -0.58
CA GLN A 115 0.95 -9.90 0.69
C GLN A 115 -0.19 -10.46 1.55
N LEU A 116 -1.22 -11.08 0.95
CA LEU A 116 -2.34 -11.61 1.72
C LEU A 116 -1.92 -12.72 2.67
N VAL A 117 -0.91 -13.51 2.32
CA VAL A 117 -0.42 -14.59 3.19
C VAL A 117 0.14 -14.01 4.50
N VAL A 118 0.91 -12.92 4.42
CA VAL A 118 1.46 -12.26 5.61
C VAL A 118 0.39 -11.50 6.40
N ILE A 119 -0.55 -10.84 5.71
CA ILE A 119 -1.68 -10.15 6.34
C ILE A 119 -2.54 -11.16 7.10
N ARG A 120 -2.81 -12.33 6.50
CA ARG A 120 -3.55 -13.43 7.13
C ARG A 120 -2.88 -13.90 8.41
N ALA A 121 -1.57 -14.18 8.37
CA ALA A 121 -0.81 -14.62 9.53
C ALA A 121 -0.85 -13.58 10.67
N HIS A 122 -0.75 -12.29 10.32
CA HIS A 122 -0.85 -11.19 11.27
C HIS A 122 -2.25 -11.08 11.91
N VAL A 123 -3.31 -11.07 11.09
CA VAL A 123 -4.71 -10.95 11.55
C VAL A 123 -5.14 -12.16 12.39
N ALA A 124 -4.71 -13.36 12.03
CA ALA A 124 -4.95 -14.59 12.80
C ALA A 124 -4.20 -14.62 14.14
N GLY A 125 -3.17 -13.78 14.32
CA GLY A 125 -2.31 -13.80 15.50
C GLY A 125 -1.29 -14.96 15.51
N ASN A 126 -0.99 -15.56 14.36
CA ASN A 126 -0.01 -16.64 14.25
C ASN A 126 1.43 -16.07 14.28
N LYS A 127 1.94 -15.84 15.49
CA LYS A 127 3.26 -15.23 15.70
C LYS A 127 4.43 -16.06 15.15
N VAL A 128 4.33 -17.39 15.20
CA VAL A 128 5.40 -18.29 14.74
C VAL A 128 5.56 -18.21 13.22
N LEU A 129 4.45 -18.33 12.49
CA LEU A 129 4.46 -18.23 11.04
C LEU A 129 4.91 -16.85 10.58
N LEU A 130 4.40 -15.80 11.23
CA LEU A 130 4.76 -14.42 10.92
C LEU A 130 6.26 -14.17 11.10
N ARG A 131 6.85 -14.66 12.20
CA ARG A 131 8.29 -14.55 12.45
C ARG A 131 9.12 -15.26 11.38
N ARG A 132 8.72 -16.47 10.97
CA ARG A 132 9.41 -17.21 9.89
C ARG A 132 9.39 -16.44 8.57
N MET A 133 8.24 -15.89 8.18
CA MET A 133 8.11 -15.08 6.97
C MET A 133 9.01 -13.83 7.02
N LEU A 134 9.02 -13.13 8.16
CA LEU A 134 9.81 -11.90 8.32
C LEU A 134 11.31 -12.13 8.36
N MET A 135 11.77 -13.30 8.81
CA MET A 135 13.19 -13.67 8.74
C MET A 135 13.63 -13.94 7.29
N ASN A 136 12.73 -14.47 6.46
CA ASN A 136 13.02 -14.76 5.06
C ASN A 136 12.95 -13.50 4.19
N ASP A 137 11.99 -12.61 4.45
CA ASP A 137 11.85 -11.34 3.73
C ASP A 137 11.47 -10.21 4.70
N TRP A 138 12.44 -9.33 4.95
CA TRP A 138 12.27 -8.18 5.82
C TRP A 138 11.30 -7.14 5.23
N ARG A 139 11.07 -7.10 3.91
CA ARG A 139 10.14 -6.15 3.29
C ARG A 139 8.70 -6.37 3.77
N LEU A 140 8.36 -7.60 4.13
CA LEU A 140 7.06 -7.96 4.70
C LEU A 140 6.77 -7.24 6.03
N SER A 141 7.79 -6.81 6.76
CA SER A 141 7.62 -6.02 8.00
C SER A 141 6.92 -4.69 7.74
N ARG A 142 7.23 -4.05 6.60
CA ARG A 142 6.63 -2.79 6.16
C ARG A 142 5.14 -2.97 5.86
N ILE A 143 4.78 -4.11 5.28
CA ILE A 143 3.39 -4.47 5.00
C ILE A 143 2.62 -4.65 6.30
N ILE A 144 3.17 -5.34 7.30
CA ILE A 144 2.49 -5.53 8.59
C ILE A 144 2.32 -4.20 9.34
N GLY A 145 3.36 -3.36 9.33
CA GLY A 145 3.35 -2.06 10.00
C GLY A 145 2.23 -1.12 9.51
N ARG A 146 1.71 -1.33 8.29
CA ARG A 146 0.63 -0.52 7.69
C ARG A 146 -0.78 -1.05 7.98
N ILE A 147 -0.91 -2.27 8.49
CA ILE A 147 -2.22 -2.86 8.74
C ILE A 147 -2.96 -2.02 9.80
N PRO A 148 -4.16 -1.49 9.48
CA PRO A 148 -4.93 -0.73 10.44
C PRO A 148 -5.24 -1.55 11.68
N THR A 149 -5.27 -0.90 12.85
CA THR A 149 -5.54 -1.57 14.13
C THR A 149 -6.91 -2.26 14.15
N PHE A 150 -7.89 -1.73 13.40
CA PHE A 150 -9.20 -2.36 13.28
C PHE A 150 -9.14 -3.77 12.67
N ALA A 151 -8.12 -4.08 11.87
CA ALA A 151 -8.01 -5.35 11.16
C ALA A 151 -7.64 -6.51 12.08
N THR A 152 -7.01 -6.23 13.23
CA THR A 152 -6.61 -7.24 14.22
C THR A 152 -7.62 -7.40 15.37
N LEU A 153 -8.66 -6.56 15.40
CA LEU A 153 -9.75 -6.65 16.37
C LEU A 153 -10.47 -8.00 16.26
N LYS A 154 -10.78 -8.62 17.40
CA LYS A 154 -11.47 -9.93 17.48
C LYS A 154 -12.77 -9.94 16.66
N ARG A 155 -13.57 -8.86 16.73
CA ARG A 155 -14.86 -8.74 16.01
C ARG A 155 -14.73 -8.76 14.49
N ASN A 156 -13.60 -8.30 13.95
CA ASN A 156 -13.37 -8.23 12.50
C ASN A 156 -12.58 -9.42 11.95
N ARG A 157 -11.84 -10.11 12.81
CA ARG A 157 -10.93 -11.20 12.44
C ARG A 157 -11.58 -12.25 11.55
N PHE A 158 -12.74 -12.78 11.94
CA PHE A 158 -13.42 -13.83 11.16
C PHE A 158 -13.77 -13.36 9.74
N LYS A 159 -14.38 -12.18 9.62
CA LYS A 159 -14.75 -11.59 8.32
C LYS A 159 -13.52 -11.38 7.45
N ILE A 160 -12.45 -10.81 8.01
CA ILE A 160 -11.22 -10.53 7.27
C ILE A 160 -10.55 -11.83 6.82
N LEU A 161 -10.40 -12.82 7.71
CA LEU A 161 -9.78 -14.09 7.36
C LEU A 161 -10.56 -14.84 6.28
N ASN A 162 -11.90 -14.88 6.38
CA ASN A 162 -12.74 -15.48 5.33
C ASN A 162 -12.60 -14.76 3.99
N SER A 163 -12.53 -13.43 3.98
CA SER A 163 -12.30 -12.67 2.76
C SER A 163 -10.94 -12.99 2.16
N ILE A 164 -9.87 -13.04 2.96
CA ILE A 164 -8.53 -13.41 2.50
C ILE A 164 -8.52 -14.83 1.93
N ASP A 165 -9.12 -15.79 2.64
CA ASP A 165 -9.18 -17.19 2.18
C ASP A 165 -9.94 -17.33 0.85
N ARG A 166 -10.94 -16.48 0.58
CA ARG A 166 -11.59 -16.42 -0.74
C ARG A 166 -10.69 -15.88 -1.84
N TYR A 167 -9.87 -14.88 -1.55
CA TYR A 167 -8.91 -14.34 -2.52
C TYR A 167 -7.79 -15.34 -2.82
N LEU A 168 -7.31 -16.10 -1.83
CA LEU A 168 -6.23 -17.08 -1.99
C LEU A 168 -6.66 -18.40 -2.67
N ARG A 169 -7.96 -18.66 -2.81
CA ARG A 169 -8.50 -19.86 -3.48
C ARG A 169 -8.85 -19.65 -4.95
N LYS A 170 -8.85 -18.40 -5.42
CA LYS A 170 -9.09 -18.04 -6.82
C LYS A 170 -7.79 -18.15 -7.59
#